data_AF-A0A815VJF1-F1
#
_entry.id   AF-A0A815VJF1-F1
#
_cell.length_a   1.000
_cell.length_b   1.000
_cell.length_c   1.000
_cell.angle_alpha   90.00
_cell.angle_beta   90.00
_cell.angle_gamma   90.00
#
_symmetry.space_group_name_H-M   'P 1'
#
loop_
_entity.id
_entity.type
_entity.pdbx_description
1 polymer ?
#
loop_
_entity_poly.entity_id
_entity_poly.type
_entity_poly.pdbx_seq_one_letter_code
_entity_poly.pdbx_strand_id
1 'polypeptide(L)'
;MHIVYRGLLLIIALGLTVKCQGGGGGGSFSGGGFSGGIHYYGNTGGSCKGNNCSSNLAVTLGIICGIPALGRPLKSNTAFVLNETNQNYQLEKCDTSIFKSGYWKSQYYQYGKCHGPHRFSLTFNDLLMTITGSGSDDVGTFTIHGSYSVYTHRIGLTKTYKRGTGNRLENLGHQVTIQLTWNAQNNQFEGKWYVQTSKYHGENRFELKFDGQHIQTVYEKV
;
A
#
# COMPACT_ATOMS: atom_id res chain seq x y z
N MET A 1 5.15 -22.79 -30.14
CA MET A 1 4.83 -21.34 -30.14
C MET A 1 5.56 -20.69 -28.98
N HIS A 2 6.72 -20.05 -29.24
CA HIS A 2 7.49 -19.32 -28.23
C HIS A 2 7.26 -17.83 -28.43
N ILE A 3 6.60 -17.18 -27.48
CA ILE A 3 6.41 -15.73 -27.45
C ILE A 3 7.60 -15.13 -26.69
N VAL A 4 8.50 -14.50 -27.43
CA VAL A 4 9.65 -13.75 -26.89
C VAL A 4 9.19 -12.32 -26.63
N TYR A 5 9.01 -11.93 -25.36
CA TYR A 5 8.81 -10.54 -24.97
C TYR A 5 10.15 -9.80 -25.06
N ARG A 6 10.33 -9.02 -26.13
CA ARG A 6 11.39 -8.01 -26.21
C ARG A 6 10.94 -6.78 -25.42
N GLY A 7 11.49 -6.61 -24.23
CA GLY A 7 11.33 -5.40 -23.43
C GLY A 7 11.93 -4.20 -24.15
N LEU A 8 11.09 -3.20 -24.41
CA LEU A 8 11.50 -1.91 -24.95
C LEU A 8 12.14 -1.10 -23.81
N LEU A 9 13.47 -0.98 -23.83
CA LEU A 9 14.21 -0.11 -22.92
C LEU A 9 14.20 1.31 -23.52
N LEU A 10 13.33 2.18 -23.01
CA LEU A 10 13.27 3.58 -23.42
C LEU A 10 14.34 4.37 -22.64
N ILE A 11 15.49 4.63 -23.25
CA ILE A 11 16.50 5.55 -22.71
C ILE A 11 16.16 6.95 -23.22
N ILE A 12 15.62 7.81 -22.36
CA ILE A 12 15.46 9.24 -22.65
C ILE A 12 16.77 9.94 -22.26
N ALA A 13 17.58 10.28 -23.26
CA ALA A 13 18.75 11.14 -23.08
C ALA A 13 18.32 12.61 -23.22
N LEU A 14 18.10 13.30 -22.10
CA LEU A 14 17.94 14.75 -22.06
C LEU A 14 19.32 15.40 -21.97
N GLY A 15 19.83 15.83 -23.13
CA GLY A 15 21.04 16.64 -23.22
C GLY A 15 20.74 18.10 -22.84
N LEU A 16 21.15 18.51 -21.65
CA LEU A 16 21.23 19.93 -21.28
C LEU A 16 22.66 20.43 -21.52
N THR A 17 22.83 21.29 -22.51
CA THR A 17 24.08 22.04 -22.72
C THR A 17 24.01 23.34 -21.92
N VAL A 18 24.83 23.43 -20.87
CA VAL A 18 25.03 24.67 -20.11
C VAL A 18 26.15 25.46 -20.78
N LYS A 19 25.83 26.62 -21.38
CA LYS A 19 26.83 27.60 -21.78
C LYS A 19 27.23 28.43 -20.55
N CYS A 20 28.41 28.18 -20.01
CA CYS A 20 29.04 29.10 -19.07
C CYS A 20 29.79 30.18 -19.85
N GLN A 21 29.42 31.45 -19.68
CA GLN A 21 30.20 32.59 -20.13
C GLN A 21 30.63 33.36 -18.87
N GLY A 22 31.84 33.08 -18.40
CA GLY A 22 32.44 33.70 -17.21
C GLY A 22 33.60 34.60 -17.62
N GLY A 23 33.37 35.91 -17.60
CA GLY A 23 34.38 36.95 -17.80
C GLY A 23 35.35 37.04 -16.63
N GLY A 24 36.59 37.40 -16.94
CA GLY A 24 37.66 37.55 -15.98
C GLY A 24 37.57 38.81 -15.13
N GLY A 25 38.26 38.77 -13.99
CA GLY A 25 38.51 39.91 -13.11
C GLY A 25 39.43 39.45 -11.98
N GLY A 26 40.71 39.79 -12.10
CA GLY A 26 41.75 39.42 -11.14
C GLY A 26 41.68 40.21 -9.83
N GLY A 27 42.29 39.64 -8.80
CA GLY A 27 42.49 40.28 -7.51
C GLY A 27 43.27 39.36 -6.58
N SER A 28 44.59 39.50 -6.58
CA SER A 28 45.51 38.84 -5.65
C SER A 28 45.35 39.43 -4.25
N PHE A 29 45.16 38.58 -3.23
CA PHE A 29 45.60 38.88 -1.86
C PHE A 29 46.04 37.60 -1.15
N SER A 30 47.25 37.70 -0.60
CA SER A 30 47.97 36.70 0.18
C SER A 30 47.53 36.69 1.66
N GLY A 31 47.60 35.52 2.30
CA GLY A 31 47.97 35.44 3.73
C GLY A 31 47.12 34.53 4.61
N GLY A 32 47.71 33.38 5.00
CA GLY A 32 47.84 32.95 6.41
C GLY A 32 46.62 32.48 7.20
N GLY A 33 46.61 31.18 7.55
CA GLY A 33 46.74 30.74 8.94
C GLY A 33 45.50 30.67 9.87
N PHE A 34 45.23 29.43 10.30
CA PHE A 34 44.77 28.99 11.64
C PHE A 34 43.32 29.22 12.13
N SER A 35 42.68 28.07 12.43
CA SER A 35 42.04 27.68 13.71
C SER A 35 40.98 28.57 14.37
N GLY A 36 39.75 28.02 14.43
CA GLY A 36 38.95 27.96 15.66
C GLY A 36 38.07 29.16 16.01
N GLY A 37 36.83 28.89 16.41
CA GLY A 37 36.03 29.83 17.21
C GLY A 37 34.63 30.10 16.69
N ILE A 38 33.66 29.47 17.35
CA ILE A 38 32.23 29.81 17.32
C ILE A 38 32.04 31.17 17.97
N HIS A 39 31.31 32.11 17.35
CA HIS A 39 30.61 33.18 18.06
C HIS A 39 29.39 33.68 17.27
N TYR A 40 28.23 33.67 17.92
CA TYR A 40 27.01 34.37 17.54
C TYR A 40 27.17 35.87 17.81
N TYR A 41 26.73 36.72 16.88
CA TYR A 41 26.03 37.99 17.15
C TYR A 41 25.30 38.42 15.88
N GLY A 42 24.01 38.76 16.02
CA GLY A 42 23.27 39.43 14.98
C GLY A 42 23.66 40.90 14.87
N ASN A 43 23.57 41.46 13.67
CA ASN A 43 23.02 42.81 13.52
C ASN A 43 22.54 43.08 12.10
N THR A 44 21.57 43.98 12.10
CA THR A 44 20.86 44.71 11.05
C THR A 44 21.67 45.19 9.83
N GLY A 45 20.94 45.37 8.71
CA GLY A 45 21.19 46.46 7.76
C GLY A 45 21.83 46.04 6.43
N GLY A 46 21.06 46.07 5.35
CA GLY A 46 21.59 45.89 4.00
C GLY A 46 20.52 45.82 2.92
N SER A 47 19.88 46.95 2.66
CA SER A 47 19.00 47.15 1.50
C SER A 47 19.80 46.97 0.20
N CYS A 48 19.53 45.90 -0.54
CA CYS A 48 19.85 45.79 -1.96
C CYS A 48 18.55 45.94 -2.75
N LYS A 49 18.16 47.20 -3.03
CA LYS A 49 17.32 47.51 -4.19
C LYS A 49 18.16 47.18 -5.43
N GLY A 50 17.83 46.07 -6.07
CA GLY A 50 18.46 45.63 -7.31
C GLY A 50 17.51 44.66 -7.99
N ASN A 51 16.55 45.21 -8.72
CA ASN A 51 15.71 44.44 -9.62
C ASN A 51 16.63 43.80 -10.66
N ASN A 52 16.46 42.49 -10.90
CA ASN A 52 17.10 41.65 -11.93
C ASN A 52 18.04 40.54 -11.43
N CYS A 53 17.73 39.89 -10.31
CA CYS A 53 18.11 38.48 -10.17
C CYS A 53 17.00 37.61 -10.77
N SER A 54 17.18 37.24 -12.04
CA SER A 54 16.53 36.05 -12.61
C SER A 54 16.90 34.88 -11.71
N SER A 55 16.02 34.56 -10.76
CA SER A 55 16.08 33.31 -10.03
C SER A 55 15.83 32.21 -11.05
N ASN A 56 16.90 31.71 -11.65
CA ASN A 56 16.91 30.39 -12.26
C ASN A 56 16.54 29.42 -11.14
N LEU A 57 15.23 29.15 -11.04
CA LEU A 57 14.65 28.10 -10.24
C LEU A 57 15.22 26.81 -10.82
N ALA A 58 16.37 26.38 -10.30
CA ALA A 58 16.93 25.07 -10.57
C ALA A 58 15.95 24.06 -9.96
N VAL A 59 14.95 23.67 -10.75
CA VAL A 59 14.06 22.57 -10.42
C VAL A 59 14.89 21.31 -10.57
N THR A 60 15.51 20.90 -9.48
CA THR A 60 16.13 19.58 -9.37
C THR A 60 15.00 18.56 -9.41
N LEU A 61 14.65 18.07 -10.60
CA LEU A 61 13.80 16.90 -10.78
C LEU A 61 14.58 15.68 -10.29
N GLY A 62 14.55 15.46 -8.98
CA GLY A 62 14.96 14.20 -8.37
C GLY A 62 14.01 13.12 -8.86
N ILE A 63 14.38 12.43 -9.94
CA ILE A 63 13.73 11.19 -10.33
C ILE A 63 14.13 10.17 -9.26
N ILE A 64 13.37 10.13 -8.17
CA ILE A 64 13.42 9.02 -7.22
C ILE A 64 12.81 7.84 -7.98
N CYS A 65 13.64 7.06 -8.66
CA CYS A 65 13.30 5.73 -9.15
C CYS A 65 13.03 4.84 -7.93
N GLY A 66 11.85 4.98 -7.33
CA GLY A 66 11.35 4.07 -6.32
C GLY A 66 11.14 2.72 -6.99
N ILE A 67 12.07 1.79 -6.78
CA ILE A 67 11.86 0.38 -7.15
C ILE A 67 10.58 -0.04 -6.42
N PRO A 68 9.53 -0.51 -7.13
CA PRO A 68 8.31 -0.95 -6.46
C PRO A 68 8.65 -2.09 -5.50
N ALA A 69 8.38 -1.88 -4.22
CA ALA A 69 8.61 -2.88 -3.19
C ALA A 69 7.62 -4.03 -3.38
N LEU A 70 8.06 -5.10 -4.03
CA LEU A 70 7.27 -6.32 -4.20
C LEU A 70 6.74 -6.80 -2.85
N GLY A 71 5.47 -7.21 -2.82
CA GLY A 71 4.83 -7.73 -1.61
C GLY A 71 4.34 -6.68 -0.62
N ARG A 72 4.28 -5.40 -1.03
CA ARG A 72 3.62 -4.32 -0.28
C ARG A 72 2.55 -3.65 -1.12
N PRO A 73 1.36 -3.38 -0.56
CA PRO A 73 0.39 -2.55 -1.25
C PRO A 73 0.89 -1.11 -1.36
N LEU A 74 0.50 -0.42 -2.45
CA LEU A 74 0.80 1.00 -2.64
C LEU A 74 0.10 1.91 -1.62
N LYS A 75 -1.00 1.43 -1.04
CA LYS A 75 -1.83 2.15 -0.05
C LYS A 75 -2.02 1.27 1.17
N SER A 76 -2.11 1.88 2.35
CA SER A 76 -2.57 1.17 3.55
C SER A 76 -4.02 0.70 3.36
N ASN A 77 -4.47 -0.25 4.18
CA ASN A 77 -5.86 -0.72 4.14
C ASN A 77 -6.86 0.43 4.32
N THR A 78 -6.61 1.33 5.27
CA THR A 78 -7.44 2.52 5.51
C THR A 78 -7.49 3.41 4.27
N ALA A 79 -6.34 3.73 3.66
CA ALA A 79 -6.30 4.57 2.47
C ALA A 79 -6.91 3.89 1.24
N PHE A 80 -6.79 2.56 1.12
CA PHE A 80 -7.39 1.78 0.04
C PHE A 80 -8.93 1.79 0.12
N VAL A 81 -9.46 1.58 1.33
CA VAL A 81 -10.89 1.56 1.64
C VAL A 81 -11.51 2.96 1.48
N LEU A 82 -10.82 4.01 1.88
CA LEU A 82 -11.31 5.39 1.79
C LEU A 82 -11.03 6.06 0.44
N ASN A 83 -10.45 5.36 -0.55
CA ASN A 83 -10.00 6.03 -1.78
C ASN A 83 -11.18 6.55 -2.62
N GLU A 84 -11.54 7.80 -2.37
CA GLU A 84 -12.55 8.60 -3.04
C GLU A 84 -12.08 9.02 -4.44
N THR A 85 -12.22 8.15 -5.43
CA THR A 85 -11.91 8.53 -6.82
C THR A 85 -13.07 9.18 -7.56
N ASN A 86 -14.28 9.33 -6.98
CA ASN A 86 -15.35 10.14 -7.59
C ASN A 86 -16.38 10.62 -6.55
N GLN A 87 -16.39 11.91 -6.25
CA GLN A 87 -17.35 12.61 -5.36
C GLN A 87 -18.73 12.82 -5.99
N ASN A 88 -19.25 11.86 -6.75
CA ASN A 88 -20.59 11.93 -7.36
C ASN A 88 -21.44 10.68 -7.10
N TYR A 89 -21.16 9.95 -6.03
CA TYR A 89 -22.14 9.01 -5.51
C TYR A 89 -23.16 9.81 -4.70
N GLN A 90 -24.32 10.05 -5.31
CA GLN A 90 -25.50 10.43 -4.55
C GLN A 90 -25.68 9.41 -3.42
N LEU A 91 -26.17 9.90 -2.28
CA LEU A 91 -26.50 9.17 -1.06
C LEU A 91 -27.63 8.14 -1.30
N GLU A 92 -27.52 7.31 -2.33
CA GLU A 92 -28.36 6.15 -2.53
C GLU A 92 -27.98 5.14 -1.45
N LYS A 93 -28.89 5.04 -0.47
CA LYS A 93 -29.07 3.96 0.50
C LYS A 93 -27.86 3.01 0.58
N CYS A 94 -26.99 3.24 1.58
CA CYS A 94 -25.88 2.35 1.93
C CYS A 94 -26.37 0.90 1.92
N ASP A 95 -25.99 0.14 0.89
CA ASP A 95 -26.40 -1.25 0.76
C ASP A 95 -25.48 -2.13 1.62
N THR A 96 -25.84 -2.24 2.90
CA THR A 96 -25.17 -3.15 3.84
C THR A 96 -25.38 -4.62 3.47
N SER A 97 -26.21 -4.94 2.46
CA SER A 97 -26.47 -6.32 2.07
C SER A 97 -25.23 -7.06 1.58
N ILE A 98 -24.17 -6.37 1.15
CA ILE A 98 -22.93 -7.02 0.71
C ILE A 98 -22.07 -7.48 1.91
N PHE A 99 -22.10 -6.72 3.02
CA PHE A 99 -21.19 -6.89 4.16
C PHE A 99 -21.84 -7.76 5.24
N LYS A 100 -21.86 -9.06 5.01
CA LYS A 100 -22.52 -10.03 5.90
C LYS A 100 -21.55 -10.71 6.86
N SER A 101 -21.86 -10.64 8.15
CA SER A 101 -21.23 -11.49 9.16
C SER A 101 -21.58 -12.97 8.92
N GLY A 102 -20.59 -13.85 9.03
CA GLY A 102 -20.76 -15.28 8.80
C GLY A 102 -19.50 -15.96 8.28
N TYR A 103 -19.71 -17.07 7.58
CA TYR A 103 -18.68 -17.82 6.90
C TYR A 103 -18.42 -17.29 5.50
N TRP A 104 -17.14 -17.23 5.16
CA TRP A 104 -16.64 -16.81 3.86
C TRP A 104 -15.66 -17.85 3.34
N LYS A 105 -15.69 -18.08 2.03
CA LYS A 105 -14.72 -18.91 1.31
C LYS A 105 -13.71 -18.00 0.62
N SER A 106 -12.44 -18.35 0.73
CA SER A 106 -11.35 -17.67 0.03
C SER A 106 -10.64 -18.59 -0.94
N GLN A 107 -10.18 -18.01 -2.03
CA GLN A 107 -9.32 -18.67 -3.00
C GLN A 107 -8.19 -17.69 -3.39
N TYR A 108 -6.98 -18.20 -3.48
CA TYR A 108 -5.82 -17.36 -3.79
C TYR A 108 -4.76 -18.12 -4.58
N TYR A 109 -3.93 -17.39 -5.32
CA TYR A 109 -2.86 -17.97 -6.12
C TYR A 109 -1.50 -17.68 -5.48
N GLN A 110 -0.70 -18.70 -5.21
CA GLN A 110 0.61 -18.60 -4.57
C GLN A 110 1.53 -19.69 -5.14
N TYR A 111 2.80 -19.37 -5.36
CA TYR A 111 3.81 -20.30 -5.90
C TYR A 111 3.39 -21.05 -7.18
N GLY A 112 2.66 -20.40 -8.08
CA GLY A 112 2.17 -21.05 -9.31
C GLY A 112 1.03 -22.04 -9.09
N LYS A 113 0.42 -22.07 -7.90
CA LYS A 113 -0.67 -22.97 -7.54
C LYS A 113 -1.87 -22.19 -7.00
N CYS A 114 -3.05 -22.71 -7.30
CA CYS A 114 -4.29 -22.26 -6.68
C CYS A 114 -4.50 -22.93 -5.32
N HIS A 115 -4.81 -22.12 -4.31
CA HIS A 115 -5.12 -22.54 -2.94
C HIS A 115 -6.58 -22.25 -2.61
N GLY A 116 -7.22 -23.16 -1.88
CA GLY A 116 -8.63 -23.07 -1.49
C GLY A 116 -9.59 -23.92 -2.34
N PRO A 117 -10.92 -23.78 -2.12
CA PRO A 117 -11.55 -22.80 -1.24
C PRO A 117 -11.33 -23.09 0.25
N HIS A 118 -10.82 -22.11 0.99
CA HIS A 118 -10.66 -22.17 2.45
C HIS A 118 -11.75 -21.37 3.14
N ARG A 119 -12.43 -21.97 4.11
CA ARG A 119 -13.55 -21.35 4.82
C ARG A 119 -13.12 -20.77 6.16
N PHE A 120 -13.53 -19.54 6.45
CA PHE A 120 -13.28 -18.87 7.73
C PHE A 120 -14.41 -17.93 8.10
N SER A 121 -14.42 -17.46 9.36
CA SER A 121 -15.45 -16.53 9.84
C SER A 121 -15.00 -15.08 9.71
N LEU A 122 -15.93 -14.22 9.31
CA LEU A 122 -15.81 -12.77 9.39
C LEU A 122 -17.02 -12.20 10.14
N THR A 123 -16.76 -11.22 10.99
CA THR A 123 -17.76 -10.42 11.70
C THR A 123 -17.57 -8.96 11.31
N PHE A 124 -18.63 -8.37 10.77
CA PHE A 124 -18.70 -6.97 10.37
C PHE A 124 -19.35 -6.16 11.50
N ASN A 125 -18.75 -5.04 11.85
CA ASN A 125 -19.29 -4.08 12.79
C ASN A 125 -19.67 -2.81 12.03
N ASP A 126 -20.98 -2.63 11.80
CA ASP A 126 -21.53 -1.52 11.02
C ASP A 126 -21.33 -0.15 11.68
N LEU A 127 -21.21 -0.07 13.01
CA LEU A 127 -20.99 1.20 13.70
C LEU A 127 -19.57 1.72 13.51
N LEU A 128 -18.60 0.81 13.51
CA LEU A 128 -17.18 1.14 13.43
C LEU A 128 -16.61 0.96 12.03
N MET A 129 -17.38 0.38 11.10
CA MET A 129 -16.92 -0.04 9.77
C MET A 129 -15.66 -0.92 9.83
N THR A 130 -15.63 -1.81 10.82
CA THR A 130 -14.50 -2.73 11.08
C THR A 130 -14.88 -4.18 10.85
N ILE A 131 -13.85 -4.99 10.57
CA ILE A 131 -13.97 -6.43 10.34
C ILE A 131 -13.07 -7.15 11.33
N THR A 132 -13.59 -8.19 11.97
CA THR A 132 -12.79 -9.19 12.69
C THR A 132 -13.05 -10.58 12.12
N GLY A 133 -12.15 -11.52 12.35
CA GLY A 133 -12.35 -12.88 11.87
C GLY A 133 -11.28 -13.85 12.30
N SER A 134 -11.48 -15.11 12.00
CA SER A 134 -10.51 -16.17 12.29
C SER A 134 -10.76 -17.41 11.44
N GLY A 135 -9.72 -18.20 11.21
CA GLY A 135 -9.82 -19.44 10.46
C GLY A 135 -8.50 -20.18 10.38
N SER A 136 -8.43 -21.16 9.49
CA SER A 136 -7.19 -21.87 9.13
C SER A 136 -7.17 -22.18 7.64
N ASP A 137 -5.98 -22.28 7.07
CA ASP A 137 -5.74 -22.73 5.70
C ASP A 137 -4.45 -23.56 5.61
N ASP A 138 -3.97 -23.81 4.39
CA ASP A 138 -2.76 -24.60 4.12
C ASP A 138 -1.51 -24.07 4.85
N VAL A 139 -1.44 -22.76 5.11
CA VAL A 139 -0.30 -22.13 5.80
C VAL A 139 -0.45 -22.32 7.30
N GLY A 140 -1.63 -22.06 7.87
CA GLY A 140 -1.91 -22.32 9.29
C GLY A 140 -3.13 -21.59 9.82
N THR A 141 -3.27 -21.54 11.15
CA THR A 141 -4.35 -20.82 11.83
C THR A 141 -4.06 -19.33 11.88
N PHE A 142 -5.08 -18.51 11.72
CA PHE A 142 -4.95 -17.06 11.66
C PHE A 142 -6.13 -16.31 12.28
N THR A 143 -5.89 -15.04 12.62
CA THR A 143 -6.91 -14.04 12.90
C THR A 143 -6.93 -12.99 11.79
N ILE A 144 -8.06 -12.29 11.65
CA ILE A 144 -8.26 -11.20 10.70
C ILE A 144 -8.71 -9.96 11.46
N HIS A 145 -8.10 -8.83 11.12
CA HIS A 145 -8.57 -7.48 11.48
C HIS A 145 -8.63 -6.64 10.22
N GLY A 146 -9.61 -5.75 10.10
CA GLY A 146 -9.73 -4.93 8.91
C GLY A 146 -10.78 -3.84 9.01
N SER A 147 -11.00 -3.17 7.90
CA SER A 147 -12.03 -2.15 7.72
C SER A 147 -12.69 -2.31 6.35
N TYR A 148 -13.87 -1.75 6.22
CA TYR A 148 -14.61 -1.71 4.96
C TYR A 148 -15.28 -0.37 4.77
N SER A 149 -15.75 -0.15 3.54
CA SER A 149 -16.54 1.02 3.20
C SER A 149 -17.72 0.58 2.36
N VAL A 150 -18.91 0.90 2.87
CA VAL A 150 -20.17 0.76 2.15
C VAL A 150 -20.25 1.70 0.94
N TYR A 151 -19.52 2.82 0.97
CA TYR A 151 -19.52 3.80 -0.13
C TYR A 151 -18.67 3.36 -1.30
N THR A 152 -17.50 2.79 -1.04
CA THR A 152 -16.57 2.36 -2.10
C THR A 152 -16.70 0.89 -2.45
N HIS A 153 -17.52 0.13 -1.69
CA HIS A 153 -17.60 -1.33 -1.75
C HIS A 153 -16.24 -2.02 -1.70
N ARG A 154 -15.38 -1.58 -0.78
CA ARG A 154 -14.01 -2.11 -0.60
C ARG A 154 -13.79 -2.64 0.79
N ILE A 155 -12.91 -3.63 0.89
CA ILE A 155 -12.42 -4.17 2.15
C ILE A 155 -10.89 -4.18 2.17
N GLY A 156 -10.33 -3.80 3.31
CA GLY A 156 -8.91 -3.91 3.60
C GLY A 156 -8.72 -4.77 4.85
N LEU A 157 -8.08 -5.93 4.69
CA LEU A 157 -7.87 -6.91 5.75
C LEU A 157 -6.37 -7.08 6.04
N THR A 158 -6.08 -7.38 7.30
CA THR A 158 -4.80 -7.83 7.80
C THR A 158 -5.01 -9.19 8.44
N LYS A 159 -4.51 -10.22 7.78
CA LYS A 159 -4.52 -11.60 8.25
C LYS A 159 -3.23 -11.88 8.99
N THR A 160 -3.31 -12.30 10.24
CA THR A 160 -2.14 -12.58 11.09
C THR A 160 -2.09 -14.07 11.42
N TYR A 161 -1.04 -14.75 10.96
CA TYR A 161 -0.86 -16.17 11.26
C TYR A 161 -0.34 -16.39 12.68
N LYS A 162 -0.88 -17.39 13.36
CA LYS A 162 -0.38 -17.87 14.65
C LYS A 162 0.81 -18.81 14.40
N ARG A 163 2.01 -18.38 14.81
CA ARG A 163 3.23 -19.17 14.69
C ARG A 163 3.07 -20.54 15.36
N GLY A 164 3.62 -21.58 14.73
CA GLY A 164 3.58 -22.95 15.25
C GLY A 164 2.34 -23.75 14.84
N THR A 165 1.47 -23.20 13.99
CA THR A 165 0.32 -23.92 13.41
C THR A 165 0.54 -24.19 11.92
N GLY A 166 -0.08 -25.22 11.36
CA GLY A 166 0.00 -25.54 9.93
C GLY A 166 1.42 -25.84 9.43
N ASN A 167 1.74 -25.40 8.22
CA ASN A 167 3.02 -25.63 7.57
C ASN A 167 4.12 -24.75 8.19
N ARG A 168 5.06 -25.38 8.91
CA ARG A 168 6.15 -24.67 9.61
C ARG A 168 7.14 -23.94 8.69
N LEU A 169 7.24 -24.34 7.42
CA LEU A 169 8.13 -23.71 6.45
C LEU A 169 7.56 -22.38 5.95
N GLU A 170 6.23 -22.29 5.85
CA GLU A 170 5.51 -21.12 5.33
C GLU A 170 4.99 -20.22 6.46
N ASN A 171 4.47 -20.80 7.54
CA ASN A 171 3.94 -20.07 8.68
C ASN A 171 5.04 -19.56 9.61
N LEU A 172 5.57 -18.40 9.25
CA LEU A 172 6.54 -17.66 10.06
C LEU A 172 5.88 -16.79 11.15
N GLY A 173 4.57 -16.91 11.38
CA GLY A 173 3.81 -16.01 12.25
C GLY A 173 3.65 -14.60 11.68
N HIS A 174 3.62 -14.49 10.34
CA HIS A 174 3.65 -13.23 9.63
C HIS A 174 2.24 -12.69 9.34
N GLN A 175 2.20 -11.46 8.84
CA GLN A 175 0.98 -10.80 8.40
C GLN A 175 0.86 -10.81 6.88
N VAL A 176 -0.36 -10.96 6.39
CA VAL A 176 -0.74 -10.82 4.98
C VAL A 176 -1.73 -9.66 4.90
N THR A 177 -1.46 -8.69 4.04
CA THR A 177 -2.39 -7.61 3.74
C THR A 177 -3.26 -8.03 2.55
N ILE A 178 -4.56 -7.81 2.62
CA ILE A 178 -5.51 -8.20 1.57
C ILE A 178 -6.40 -7.00 1.25
N GLN A 179 -6.49 -6.62 -0.02
CA GLN A 179 -7.26 -5.46 -0.48
C GLN A 179 -8.17 -5.87 -1.62
N LEU A 180 -9.48 -5.82 -1.38
CA LEU A 180 -10.49 -6.32 -2.31
C LEU A 180 -11.57 -5.27 -2.60
N THR A 181 -12.13 -5.34 -3.80
CA THR A 181 -13.29 -4.56 -4.25
C THR A 181 -14.42 -5.52 -4.58
N TRP A 182 -15.65 -5.11 -4.31
CA TRP A 182 -16.84 -5.88 -4.68
C TRP A 182 -16.96 -6.02 -6.20
N ASN A 183 -17.21 -7.24 -6.65
CA ASN A 183 -17.54 -7.58 -8.02
C ASN A 183 -19.00 -8.07 -8.05
N ALA A 184 -19.91 -7.22 -8.55
CA ALA A 184 -21.34 -7.50 -8.57
C ALA A 184 -21.72 -8.64 -9.53
N GLN A 185 -20.96 -8.82 -10.62
CA GLN A 185 -21.19 -9.85 -11.61
C GLN A 185 -20.92 -11.24 -11.04
N ASN A 186 -19.87 -11.37 -10.24
CA ASN A 186 -19.47 -12.64 -9.62
C ASN A 186 -20.05 -12.83 -8.22
N ASN A 187 -20.69 -11.79 -7.68
CA ASN A 187 -21.22 -11.74 -6.31
C ASN A 187 -20.15 -12.11 -5.27
N GLN A 188 -18.96 -11.52 -5.40
CA GLN A 188 -17.81 -11.77 -4.52
C GLN A 188 -16.86 -10.57 -4.47
N PHE A 189 -15.97 -10.55 -3.47
CA PHE A 189 -14.87 -9.61 -3.40
C PHE A 189 -13.65 -10.14 -4.12
N GLU A 190 -12.99 -9.29 -4.90
CA GLU A 190 -11.80 -9.63 -5.69
C GLU A 190 -10.72 -8.56 -5.53
N GLY A 191 -9.46 -8.99 -5.57
CA GLY A 191 -8.33 -8.07 -5.51
C GLY A 191 -7.02 -8.80 -5.30
N LYS A 192 -6.17 -8.25 -4.44
CA LYS A 192 -4.83 -8.80 -4.19
C LYS A 192 -4.57 -9.06 -2.72
N TRP A 193 -3.78 -10.09 -2.47
CA TRP A 193 -3.04 -10.26 -1.22
C TRP A 193 -1.59 -9.81 -1.41
N TYR A 194 -0.96 -9.40 -0.31
CA TYR A 194 0.43 -8.94 -0.24
C TYR A 194 1.07 -9.54 1.01
N VAL A 195 2.25 -10.14 0.84
CA VAL A 195 3.04 -10.66 1.95
C VAL A 195 4.46 -10.14 1.89
N GLN A 196 4.97 -9.84 3.07
CA GLN A 196 6.37 -9.55 3.25
C GLN A 196 6.89 -10.25 4.50
N THR A 197 7.84 -11.14 4.28
CA THR A 197 8.60 -11.83 5.33
C THR A 197 10.09 -11.77 5.01
N SER A 198 10.95 -12.18 5.95
CA SER A 198 12.39 -12.29 5.66
C SER A 198 12.74 -13.33 4.59
N LYS A 199 11.82 -14.27 4.27
CA LYS A 199 12.06 -15.36 3.33
C LYS A 199 11.32 -15.21 2.01
N TYR A 200 10.25 -14.43 1.99
CA TYR A 200 9.34 -14.36 0.86
C TYR A 200 8.64 -13.00 0.80
N HIS A 201 8.63 -12.43 -0.40
CA HIS A 201 7.88 -11.25 -0.78
C HIS A 201 6.99 -11.62 -1.96
N GLY A 202 5.71 -11.33 -1.90
CA GLY A 202 4.79 -11.73 -2.94
C GLY A 202 3.47 -11.01 -2.89
N GLU A 203 2.84 -10.95 -4.05
CA GLU A 203 1.46 -10.51 -4.20
C GLU A 203 0.80 -11.30 -5.32
N ASN A 204 -0.50 -11.56 -5.19
CA ASN A 204 -1.27 -12.16 -6.26
C ASN A 204 -2.78 -11.98 -6.03
N ARG A 205 -3.58 -12.51 -6.94
CA ARG A 205 -5.04 -12.50 -6.89
C ARG A 205 -5.56 -13.19 -5.63
N PHE A 206 -6.57 -12.57 -5.04
CA PHE A 206 -7.34 -13.10 -3.93
C PHE A 206 -8.83 -12.92 -4.21
N GLU A 207 -9.62 -13.94 -3.91
CA GLU A 207 -11.07 -13.95 -4.05
C GLU A 207 -11.71 -14.32 -2.72
N LEU A 208 -12.84 -13.66 -2.40
CA LEU A 208 -13.55 -13.83 -1.15
C LEU A 208 -15.06 -13.81 -1.38
N LYS A 209 -15.73 -14.93 -1.09
CA LYS A 209 -17.15 -15.15 -1.36
C LYS A 209 -17.92 -15.57 -0.11
N PHE A 210 -19.09 -14.98 0.10
CA PHE A 210 -19.94 -15.33 1.24
C PHE A 210 -20.47 -16.76 1.11
N ASP A 211 -20.35 -17.55 2.17
CA ASP A 211 -20.72 -18.98 2.20
C ASP A 211 -21.93 -19.26 3.09
N GLY A 212 -22.34 -18.32 3.95
CA GLY A 212 -23.52 -18.46 4.80
C GLY A 212 -23.34 -17.87 6.19
N GLN A 213 -24.42 -17.80 6.95
CA GLN A 213 -24.40 -17.21 8.29
C GLN A 213 -23.74 -18.13 9.32
N HIS A 214 -23.19 -17.52 10.37
CA HIS A 214 -22.75 -18.23 11.56
C HIS A 214 -24.00 -18.55 12.39
N ILE A 215 -24.60 -19.74 12.21
CA ILE A 215 -25.71 -20.19 13.05
C ILE A 215 -25.13 -20.40 14.46
N GLN A 216 -25.29 -19.42 15.34
CA GLN A 216 -25.23 -19.70 16.76
C GLN A 216 -26.51 -20.48 17.06
N THR A 217 -26.39 -21.79 17.23
CA THR A 217 -27.42 -22.56 17.91
C THR A 217 -27.50 -22.01 19.33
N VAL A 218 -28.38 -21.04 19.52
CA VAL A 218 -28.83 -20.65 20.86
C VAL A 218 -29.60 -21.87 21.36
N TYR A 219 -28.93 -22.69 22.16
CA TYR A 219 -29.65 -23.59 23.05
C TYR A 219 -30.36 -22.69 24.06
N GLU A 220 -31.61 -22.33 23.76
CA GLU A 220 -32.55 -21.95 24.80
C GLU A 220 -32.65 -23.17 25.73
N LYS A 221 -31.98 -23.08 26.88
CA LYS A 221 -32.35 -23.91 28.02
C LYS A 221 -33.77 -23.48 28.42
N VAL A 222 -34.75 -24.25 27.96
CA VAL A 222 -36.08 -24.31 28.55
C VAL A 222 -35.98 -25.03 29.89
#